data_AF-A0A2V8V1G2-F1
#
_entry.id   AF-A0A2V8V1G2-F1
#
_cell.length_a   1.000
_cell.length_b   1.000
_cell.length_c   1.000
_cell.angle_alpha   90.00
_cell.angle_beta   90.00
_cell.angle_gamma   90.00
#
_symmetry.space_group_name_H-M   'P 1'
#
loop_
_entity.id
_entity.type
_entity.pdbx_description
1 polymer ?
#
loop_
_entity_poly.entity_id
_entity_poly.type
_entity_poly.pdbx_seq_one_letter_code
_entity_poly.pdbx_strand_id
1 'polypeptide(L)'
;WRAGKTCMAGRKDVYVERYVYPFLYLKLDRLRRSYVDLREARVLAGRAALSVPGVAGFYTADDESSHTGDWLRRFRNSFHAVRSGDVMLAYGPGYVEEYGAGRGVSYGSLYSYDSRVPLLLYGLGFSTEVFENQVEAVDLAPTLARLAGTAFPSSTTGRVLAEALAPPG
;
A
#
# COMPACT_ATOMS: atom_id res chain seq x y z
N TRP A 1 28.42 -36.23 4.73
CA TRP A 1 28.49 -36.92 3.44
C TRP A 1 28.55 -35.87 2.34
N ARG A 2 29.65 -35.82 1.59
CA ARG A 2 29.83 -34.90 0.45
C ARG A 2 29.05 -35.47 -0.73
N ALA A 3 28.16 -34.67 -1.32
CA ALA A 3 27.62 -34.94 -2.64
C ALA A 3 27.33 -33.60 -3.34
N GLY A 4 27.97 -33.40 -4.50
CA GLY A 4 27.47 -32.57 -5.59
C GLY A 4 27.41 -31.07 -5.36
N LYS A 5 28.55 -30.37 -5.51
CA LYS A 5 28.53 -28.96 -5.94
C LYS A 5 28.13 -28.91 -7.41
N THR A 6 26.83 -28.89 -7.71
CA THR A 6 26.35 -28.42 -9.00
C THR A 6 26.38 -26.91 -8.96
N CYS A 7 27.42 -26.33 -9.57
CA CYS A 7 27.54 -24.90 -9.79
C CYS A 7 26.49 -24.45 -10.82
N MET A 8 25.27 -24.16 -10.37
CA MET A 8 24.40 -23.24 -11.09
C MET A 8 24.88 -21.85 -10.73
N ALA A 9 25.73 -21.26 -11.58
CA ALA A 9 26.08 -19.86 -11.49
C ALA A 9 24.77 -19.05 -11.59
N GLY A 10 24.21 -18.69 -10.43
CA GLY A 10 22.96 -17.95 -10.32
C GLY A 10 23.10 -16.66 -11.12
N ARG A 11 22.28 -16.52 -12.16
CA ARG A 11 22.21 -15.32 -12.98
C ARG A 11 21.77 -14.19 -12.04
N LYS A 12 22.71 -13.34 -11.60
CA LYS A 12 22.42 -12.13 -10.80
C LYS A 12 21.21 -11.42 -11.41
N ASP A 13 20.23 -11.06 -10.59
CA ASP A 13 18.91 -10.57 -11.00
C ASP A 13 18.96 -9.63 -12.20
N VAL A 14 18.68 -10.21 -13.37
CA VAL A 14 18.92 -9.56 -14.67
C VAL A 14 17.94 -8.42 -14.90
N TYR A 15 16.74 -8.53 -14.32
CA TYR A 15 15.59 -7.65 -14.60
C TYR A 15 15.10 -6.86 -13.38
N VAL A 16 15.48 -7.24 -12.17
CA VAL A 16 15.18 -6.49 -10.94
C VAL A 16 16.35 -5.55 -10.63
N GLU A 17 16.05 -4.28 -10.37
CA GLU A 17 17.02 -3.29 -9.93
C GLU A 17 17.22 -3.37 -8.42
N ARG A 18 16.10 -3.33 -7.69
CA ARG A 18 16.06 -3.42 -6.24
C ARG A 18 14.66 -3.76 -5.76
N TYR A 19 14.58 -4.17 -4.51
CA TYR A 19 13.35 -4.27 -3.76
C TYR A 19 13.45 -3.36 -2.53
N VAL A 20 12.41 -2.56 -2.30
CA VAL A 20 12.27 -1.71 -1.11
C VAL A 20 10.82 -1.83 -0.69
N TYR A 21 10.54 -2.47 0.45
CA TYR A 21 9.17 -2.80 0.82
C TYR A 21 8.20 -1.62 0.67
N PRO A 22 7.01 -1.87 0.10
CA PRO A 22 6.53 -3.12 -0.50
C PRO A 22 6.78 -3.22 -2.03
N PHE A 23 7.74 -2.49 -2.59
CA PHE A 23 7.89 -2.27 -4.03
C PHE A 23 9.07 -3.00 -4.66
N LEU A 24 8.80 -3.65 -5.80
CA LEU A 24 9.81 -4.09 -6.76
C LEU A 24 10.10 -2.97 -7.77
N TYR A 25 11.38 -2.70 -8.02
CA TYR A 25 11.85 -1.79 -9.05
C TYR A 25 12.53 -2.63 -10.15
N LEU A 26 12.06 -2.49 -11.39
CA LEU A 26 12.58 -3.22 -12.54
C LEU A 26 13.63 -2.38 -13.27
N LYS A 27 14.58 -3.04 -13.94
CA LYS A 27 15.57 -2.39 -14.82
C LYS A 27 14.90 -1.98 -16.14
N LEU A 28 14.07 -0.94 -16.11
CA LEU A 28 13.23 -0.52 -17.24
C LEU A 28 14.03 -0.25 -18.51
N ASP A 29 15.21 0.37 -18.40
CA ASP A 29 16.06 0.65 -19.57
C ASP A 29 16.57 -0.62 -20.26
N ARG A 30 16.81 -1.68 -19.49
CA ARG A 30 17.17 -2.98 -20.05
C ARG A 30 15.98 -3.60 -20.78
N LEU A 31 14.81 -3.61 -20.15
CA LEU A 31 13.59 -4.16 -20.73
C LEU A 31 13.26 -3.47 -22.07
N ARG A 32 13.36 -2.14 -22.11
CA ARG A 32 13.18 -1.33 -23.33
C ARG A 32 14.17 -1.71 -24.42
N ARG A 33 15.47 -1.83 -24.10
CA ARG A 33 16.52 -2.21 -25.07
C ARG A 33 16.34 -3.62 -25.61
N SER A 34 15.65 -4.49 -24.88
CA SER A 34 15.30 -5.84 -25.30
C SER A 34 13.93 -5.92 -25.99
N TYR A 35 13.29 -4.79 -26.30
CA TYR A 35 11.97 -4.71 -26.94
C TYR A 35 10.87 -5.46 -26.18
N VAL A 36 10.97 -5.50 -24.85
CA VAL A 36 9.95 -6.10 -23.97
C VAL A 36 8.92 -5.02 -23.62
N ASP A 37 7.63 -5.37 -23.74
CA ASP A 37 6.55 -4.50 -23.28
C ASP A 37 6.60 -4.33 -21.75
N LEU A 38 6.58 -3.08 -21.28
CA LEU A 38 6.76 -2.79 -19.86
C LEU A 38 5.56 -3.21 -19.00
N ARG A 39 4.35 -3.11 -19.54
CA ARG A 39 3.13 -3.53 -18.83
C ARG A 39 3.14 -5.04 -18.67
N GLU A 40 3.43 -5.78 -19.73
CA GLU A 40 3.59 -7.24 -19.68
C GLU A 40 4.71 -7.65 -18.71
N ALA A 41 5.86 -6.96 -18.74
CA ALA A 41 6.96 -7.25 -17.82
C ALA A 41 6.56 -7.06 -16.35
N ARG A 42 5.82 -5.99 -16.03
CA ARG A 42 5.33 -5.71 -14.67
C ARG A 42 4.30 -6.73 -14.21
N VAL A 43 3.34 -7.08 -15.08
CA VAL A 43 2.35 -8.12 -14.79
C VAL A 43 3.04 -9.47 -14.57
N LEU A 44 4.01 -9.83 -15.41
CA LEU A 44 4.78 -11.05 -15.26
C LEU A 44 5.57 -11.05 -13.95
N ALA A 45 6.20 -9.94 -13.59
CA ALA A 45 6.92 -9.80 -12.32
C ALA A 45 5.97 -9.97 -11.12
N GLY A 46 4.79 -9.33 -11.15
CA GLY A 46 3.76 -9.49 -10.12
C GLY A 46 3.26 -10.93 -10.00
N ARG A 47 2.95 -11.59 -11.12
CA ARG A 47 2.55 -13.00 -11.14
C ARG A 47 3.63 -13.93 -10.65
N ALA A 48 4.89 -13.69 -11.03
CA ALA A 48 6.03 -14.46 -10.55
C ALA A 48 6.19 -14.29 -9.03
N ALA A 49 6.00 -13.07 -8.51
CA ALA A 49 6.07 -12.81 -7.07
C ALA A 49 5.05 -13.61 -6.25
N LEU A 50 3.88 -13.96 -6.81
CA LEU A 50 2.89 -14.82 -6.12
C LEU A 50 3.39 -16.24 -5.85
N SER A 51 4.47 -16.68 -6.52
CA SER A 51 5.09 -17.97 -6.23
C SER A 51 6.03 -17.92 -5.01
N VAL A 52 6.36 -16.72 -4.53
CA VAL A 52 7.20 -16.53 -3.35
C VAL A 52 6.35 -16.73 -2.08
N PRO A 53 6.77 -17.60 -1.14
CA PRO A 53 6.03 -17.82 0.09
C PRO A 53 5.75 -16.52 0.85
N GLY A 54 4.48 -16.28 1.18
CA GLY A 54 4.04 -15.11 1.92
C GLY A 54 3.52 -13.96 1.06
N VAL A 55 3.85 -13.89 -0.23
CA VAL A 55 3.24 -12.90 -1.14
C VAL A 55 1.82 -13.35 -1.47
N ALA A 56 0.84 -12.49 -1.20
CA ALA A 56 -0.58 -12.76 -1.38
C ALA A 56 -1.21 -11.94 -2.51
N GLY A 57 -0.58 -10.84 -2.93
CA GLY A 57 -1.11 -10.01 -4.00
C GLY A 57 -0.10 -9.08 -4.63
N PHE A 58 -0.47 -8.49 -5.76
CA PHE A 58 0.30 -7.45 -6.42
C PHE A 58 -0.59 -6.36 -7.03
N TYR A 59 0.02 -5.21 -7.26
CA TYR A 59 -0.49 -4.08 -8.03
C TYR A 59 0.64 -3.45 -8.84
N THR A 60 0.45 -3.19 -10.13
CA THR A 60 1.50 -2.63 -10.99
C THR A 60 1.35 -1.13 -11.21
N ALA A 61 2.41 -0.50 -11.66
CA ALA A 61 2.38 0.90 -12.12
C ALA A 61 1.38 1.18 -13.26
N ASP A 62 0.88 0.13 -13.93
CA ASP A 62 -0.10 0.22 -15.03
C ASP A 62 -1.52 -0.12 -14.58
N ASP A 63 -1.80 -0.06 -13.27
CA ASP A 63 -3.12 -0.31 -12.67
C ASP A 63 -3.62 -1.75 -12.85
N GLU A 64 -2.70 -2.70 -13.03
CA GLU A 64 -3.01 -4.14 -13.04
C GLU A 64 -2.92 -4.69 -11.63
N SER A 65 -3.95 -5.42 -11.19
CA SER A 65 -4.00 -5.97 -9.84
C SER A 65 -4.40 -7.43 -9.81
N SER A 66 -3.89 -8.15 -8.81
CA SER A 66 -4.38 -9.49 -8.48
C SER A 66 -5.69 -9.49 -7.68
N HIS A 67 -6.20 -8.32 -7.29
CA HIS A 67 -7.41 -8.17 -6.49
C HIS A 67 -8.36 -7.12 -7.10
N THR A 68 -9.64 -7.19 -6.72
CA THR A 68 -10.69 -6.25 -7.12
C THR A 68 -11.35 -5.61 -5.89
N GLY A 69 -12.31 -4.71 -6.11
CA GLY A 69 -13.10 -4.10 -5.04
C GLY A 69 -12.28 -3.27 -4.05
N ASP A 70 -12.54 -3.42 -2.75
CA ASP A 70 -11.86 -2.62 -1.71
C ASP A 70 -10.35 -2.84 -1.68
N TRP A 71 -9.86 -4.04 -1.99
CA TRP A 71 -8.43 -4.32 -2.08
C TRP A 71 -7.75 -3.53 -3.20
N LEU A 72 -8.38 -3.47 -4.38
CA LEU A 72 -7.89 -2.63 -5.47
C LEU A 72 -7.86 -1.15 -5.07
N ARG A 73 -8.88 -0.67 -4.36
CA ARG A 73 -8.93 0.70 -3.81
C ARG A 73 -7.76 0.96 -2.85
N ARG A 74 -7.46 0.02 -1.95
CA ARG A 74 -6.33 0.11 -1.00
C ARG A 74 -4.98 0.15 -1.72
N PHE A 75 -4.79 -0.66 -2.76
CA PHE A 75 -3.59 -0.62 -3.58
C PHE A 75 -3.43 0.73 -4.26
N ARG A 76 -4.46 1.23 -4.93
CA ARG A 76 -4.45 2.54 -5.61
C ARG A 76 -4.13 3.68 -4.63
N ASN A 77 -4.76 3.69 -3.46
CA ASN A 77 -4.51 4.69 -2.42
C ASN A 77 -3.08 4.63 -1.85
N SER A 78 -2.41 3.49 -1.98
CA SER A 78 -1.04 3.27 -1.51
C SER A 78 0.02 3.40 -2.62
N PHE A 79 -0.39 3.74 -3.84
CA PHE A 79 0.49 3.79 -5.00
C PHE A 79 0.59 5.21 -5.57
N HIS A 80 1.81 5.63 -5.90
CA HIS A 80 2.07 6.92 -6.52
C HIS A 80 2.86 6.73 -7.82
N ALA A 81 2.29 7.16 -8.95
CA ALA A 81 2.81 6.91 -10.30
C ALA A 81 4.30 7.20 -10.51
N VAL A 82 4.85 8.19 -9.81
CA VAL A 82 6.26 8.62 -9.94
C VAL A 82 7.16 8.12 -8.79
N ARG A 83 6.59 7.77 -7.64
CA ARG A 83 7.36 7.54 -6.39
C ARG A 83 7.36 6.08 -5.96
N SER A 84 6.33 5.33 -6.34
CA SER A 84 6.26 3.90 -6.12
C SER A 84 7.15 3.15 -7.13
N GLY A 85 7.51 1.92 -6.79
CA GLY A 85 8.17 1.03 -7.75
C GLY A 85 7.20 0.51 -8.82
N ASP A 86 7.71 -0.38 -9.65
CA ASP A 86 6.99 -0.92 -10.80
C ASP A 86 5.88 -1.91 -10.42
N VAL A 87 6.08 -2.62 -9.31
CA VAL A 87 5.10 -3.56 -8.75
C VAL A 87 5.08 -3.41 -7.22
N MET A 88 3.93 -3.05 -6.67
CA MET A 88 3.62 -3.12 -5.25
C MET A 88 3.19 -4.54 -4.90
N LEU A 89 3.77 -5.12 -3.85
CA LEU A 89 3.37 -6.43 -3.33
C LEU A 89 2.51 -6.26 -2.08
N ALA A 90 1.58 -7.19 -1.87
CA ALA A 90 0.92 -7.39 -0.59
C ALA A 90 1.27 -8.79 -0.08
N TYR A 91 1.54 -8.88 1.21
CA TYR A 91 1.83 -10.13 1.90
C TYR A 91 0.58 -10.67 2.58
N GLY A 92 0.55 -11.97 2.87
CA GLY A 92 -0.55 -12.62 3.57
C GLY A 92 -0.74 -12.10 5.01
N PRO A 93 -1.90 -12.37 5.62
CA PRO A 93 -2.20 -11.84 6.95
C PRO A 93 -1.23 -12.40 7.99
N GLY A 94 -0.70 -11.54 8.86
CA GLY A 94 0.28 -11.92 9.89
C GLY A 94 1.68 -12.22 9.35
N TYR A 95 1.91 -12.05 8.05
CA TYR A 95 3.25 -12.17 7.48
C TYR A 95 4.06 -10.91 7.78
N VAL A 96 5.20 -11.09 8.42
CA VAL A 96 6.15 -10.03 8.74
C VAL A 96 7.42 -10.29 7.95
N GLU A 97 7.81 -9.34 7.09
CA GLU A 97 9.11 -9.42 6.43
C GLU A 97 10.21 -9.25 7.49
N GLU A 98 11.21 -10.13 7.47
CA GLU A 98 12.31 -10.16 8.43
C GLU A 98 13.28 -8.97 8.16
N TYR A 99 12.85 -7.76 8.52
CA TYR A 99 13.64 -6.54 8.43
C TYR A 99 14.72 -6.49 9.52
N GLY A 100 15.79 -7.24 9.30
CA GLY A 100 16.93 -7.32 10.20
C GLY A 100 16.65 -8.16 11.45
N ALA A 101 17.62 -9.00 11.82
CA ALA A 101 17.54 -9.81 13.03
C ALA A 101 17.26 -8.90 14.25
N GLY A 102 16.13 -9.13 14.93
CA GLY A 102 15.81 -8.50 16.23
C GLY A 102 14.64 -7.52 16.26
N ARG A 103 13.88 -7.31 15.17
CA ARG A 103 12.62 -6.53 15.21
C ARG A 103 11.43 -7.49 15.17
N GLY A 104 10.86 -7.79 16.34
CA GLY A 104 9.81 -8.81 16.49
C GLY A 104 8.42 -8.45 15.92
N VAL A 105 8.20 -7.22 15.44
CA VAL A 105 6.91 -6.75 14.89
C VAL A 105 7.17 -5.70 13.80
N SER A 106 6.37 -5.72 12.73
CA SER A 106 6.31 -4.69 11.67
C SER A 106 4.85 -4.33 11.37
N TYR A 107 4.64 -3.28 10.58
CA TYR A 107 3.32 -2.78 10.13
C TYR A 107 3.40 -2.35 8.66
N GLY A 108 2.25 -2.10 8.04
CA GLY A 108 2.15 -1.58 6.67
C GLY A 108 1.40 -2.49 5.71
N SER A 109 0.84 -3.60 6.20
CA SER A 109 -0.07 -4.42 5.42
C SER A 109 -1.38 -3.68 5.14
N LEU A 110 -2.09 -4.14 4.11
CA LEU A 110 -3.40 -3.59 3.75
C LEU A 110 -4.54 -4.19 4.59
N TYR A 111 -4.25 -5.01 5.60
CA TYR A 111 -5.27 -5.64 6.44
C TYR A 111 -5.73 -4.71 7.57
N SER A 112 -6.92 -5.00 8.13
CA SER A 112 -7.54 -4.19 9.17
C SER A 112 -6.73 -4.10 10.46
N TYR A 113 -5.88 -5.07 10.78
CA TYR A 113 -5.05 -5.01 11.99
C TYR A 113 -3.97 -3.92 11.90
N ASP A 114 -3.56 -3.52 10.69
CA ASP A 114 -2.65 -2.40 10.46
C ASP A 114 -3.39 -1.11 10.06
N SER A 115 -4.54 -1.23 9.39
CA SER A 115 -5.24 -0.07 8.81
C SER A 115 -6.35 0.52 9.70
N ARG A 116 -6.86 -0.23 10.68
CA ARG A 116 -7.95 0.22 11.57
C ARG A 116 -7.37 0.86 12.82
N VAL A 117 -7.49 2.17 12.91
CA VAL A 117 -6.99 2.98 14.03
C VAL A 117 -8.14 3.63 14.79
N PRO A 118 -7.99 3.88 16.10
CA PRO A 118 -8.98 4.65 16.85
C PRO A 118 -8.96 6.13 16.43
N LEU A 119 -10.14 6.75 16.38
CA LEU A 119 -10.31 8.19 16.21
C LEU A 119 -11.00 8.74 17.45
N LEU A 120 -10.36 9.70 18.11
CA LEU A 120 -10.93 10.44 19.24
C LEU A 120 -10.88 11.93 18.90
N LEU A 121 -12.04 12.59 18.98
CA LEU A 121 -12.19 14.02 18.76
C LEU A 121 -12.67 14.65 20.07
N TYR A 122 -12.04 15.75 20.48
CA TYR A 122 -12.29 16.36 21.78
C TYR A 122 -12.22 17.89 21.71
N GLY A 123 -13.14 18.56 22.41
CA GLY A 123 -13.24 20.01 22.49
C GLY A 123 -14.65 20.52 22.18
N LEU A 124 -14.86 21.84 22.35
CA LEU A 124 -16.17 22.49 22.24
C LEU A 124 -16.88 22.28 20.89
N GLY A 125 -16.12 22.03 19.83
CA GLY A 125 -16.66 21.86 18.47
C GLY A 125 -17.16 20.45 18.13
N PHE A 126 -16.98 19.48 19.03
CA PHE A 126 -17.24 18.08 18.75
C PHE A 126 -18.37 17.53 19.62
N SER A 127 -19.12 16.59 19.06
CA SER A 127 -20.12 15.80 19.77
C SER A 127 -19.45 14.92 20.84
N THR A 128 -20.15 14.69 21.95
CA THR A 128 -19.74 13.73 22.99
C THR A 128 -20.18 12.30 22.69
N GLU A 129 -20.85 12.08 21.55
CA GLU A 129 -21.38 10.78 21.17
C GLU A 129 -20.33 9.86 20.55
N VAL A 130 -20.61 8.56 20.64
CA VAL A 130 -19.88 7.52 19.91
C VAL A 130 -20.60 7.26 18.60
N PHE A 131 -19.87 7.30 17.49
CA PHE A 131 -20.37 6.93 16.18
C PHE A 131 -19.65 5.68 15.66
N GLU A 132 -20.42 4.76 15.08
CA GLU A 132 -19.91 3.49 14.54
C GLU A 132 -19.90 3.45 13.01
N ASN A 133 -20.31 4.55 12.36
CA ASN A 133 -20.27 4.69 10.92
C ASN A 133 -18.83 4.53 10.40
N GLN A 134 -18.70 4.03 9.17
CA GLN A 134 -17.40 3.93 8.52
C GLN A 134 -16.79 5.34 8.34
N VAL A 135 -15.54 5.47 8.76
CA VAL A 135 -14.72 6.67 8.66
C VAL A 135 -13.38 6.30 8.06
N GLU A 136 -12.84 7.18 7.23
CA GLU A 136 -11.50 7.09 6.67
C GLU A 136 -10.64 8.25 7.19
N ALA A 137 -9.33 8.05 7.34
CA ALA A 137 -8.44 9.08 7.87
C ALA A 137 -8.47 10.39 7.05
N VAL A 138 -8.78 10.29 5.76
CA VAL A 138 -8.94 11.43 4.84
C VAL A 138 -10.14 12.32 5.17
N ASP A 139 -11.08 11.85 5.99
CA ASP A 139 -12.26 12.62 6.43
C ASP A 139 -11.90 13.66 7.51
N LEU A 140 -10.76 13.51 8.19
CA LEU A 140 -10.38 14.37 9.31
C LEU A 140 -10.10 15.82 8.85
N ALA A 141 -9.33 15.99 7.77
CA ALA A 141 -8.95 17.32 7.29
C ALA A 141 -10.16 18.21 6.89
N PRO A 142 -11.12 17.75 6.06
CA PRO A 142 -12.32 18.55 5.77
C PRO A 142 -13.22 18.76 6.99
N THR A 143 -13.26 17.82 7.94
CA THR A 143 -14.01 17.99 9.20
C THR A 143 -13.44 19.13 10.04
N LEU A 144 -12.12 19.19 10.20
CA LEU A 144 -11.45 20.27 10.92
C LEU A 144 -11.59 21.61 10.21
N ALA A 145 -11.47 21.64 8.88
CA ALA A 145 -11.65 22.86 8.10
C ALA A 145 -13.09 23.40 8.22
N ARG A 146 -14.11 22.51 8.21
CA ARG A 146 -15.50 22.89 8.47
C ARG A 146 -15.65 23.51 9.86
N LEU A 147 -15.08 22.89 10.88
CA LEU A 147 -15.16 23.40 12.25
C LEU A 147 -14.44 24.76 12.40
N ALA A 148 -13.32 24.93 11.73
CA ALA A 148 -12.53 26.17 11.76
C ALA A 148 -13.10 27.31 10.88
N GLY A 149 -14.12 27.03 10.06
CA GLY A 149 -14.66 28.01 9.11
C GLY A 149 -13.68 28.35 7.97
N THR A 150 -12.78 27.42 7.60
CA THR A 150 -11.79 27.63 6.54
C THR A 150 -12.13 26.83 5.28
N ALA A 151 -11.49 27.20 4.17
CA ALA A 151 -11.59 26.42 2.93
C ALA A 151 -10.96 25.03 3.10
N PHE A 152 -11.51 24.06 2.39
CA PHE A 152 -10.96 22.70 2.38
C PHE A 152 -9.57 22.65 1.71
N PRO A 153 -8.70 21.72 2.14
CA PRO A 153 -7.47 21.43 1.40
C PRO A 153 -7.74 21.14 -0.09
N SER A 154 -6.84 21.59 -0.96
CA SER A 154 -7.02 21.52 -2.41
C SER A 154 -7.14 20.10 -2.98
N SER A 155 -6.68 19.09 -2.24
CA SER A 155 -6.71 17.67 -2.62
C SER A 155 -7.58 16.82 -1.68
N THR A 156 -8.58 17.42 -1.04
CA THR A 156 -9.54 16.70 -0.20
C THR A 156 -10.32 15.66 -1.02
N THR A 157 -10.28 14.41 -0.55
CA THR A 157 -11.07 13.30 -1.09
C THR A 157 -12.06 12.72 -0.07
N GLY A 158 -11.88 13.02 1.22
CA GLY A 158 -12.77 12.59 2.29
C GLY A 158 -14.02 13.47 2.43
N ARG A 159 -14.95 13.00 3.27
CA ARG A 159 -16.17 13.73 3.64
C ARG A 159 -16.01 14.45 4.97
N VAL A 160 -16.87 15.44 5.22
CA VAL A 160 -17.04 15.97 6.58
C VAL A 160 -17.77 14.93 7.43
N LEU A 161 -17.22 14.64 8.61
CA LEU A 161 -17.86 13.84 9.64
C LEU A 161 -18.85 14.71 10.41
N ALA A 162 -20.01 14.97 9.81
CA ALA A 162 -21.05 15.81 10.41
C ALA A 162 -21.53 15.22 11.75
N GLU A 163 -21.55 13.89 11.86
CA GLU A 163 -21.86 13.17 13.10
C GLU A 163 -20.88 13.45 14.24
N ALA A 164 -19.67 13.92 13.93
CA ALA A 164 -18.67 14.25 14.94
C ALA A 164 -18.78 15.71 15.42
N LEU A 165 -19.51 16.58 14.72
CA LEU A 165 -19.61 18.00 15.07
C LEU A 165 -20.75 18.25 16.06
N ALA A 166 -20.54 19.18 16.98
CA ALA A 166 -21.60 19.63 17.86
C ALA A 166 -22.73 20.31 17.05
N PRO A 167 -24.00 20.22 17.48
CA PRO A 167 -25.09 20.97 16.88
C PRO A 167 -24.78 22.48 16.89
N PRO A 168 -25.22 23.25 15.88
CA PRO A 168 -25.16 24.70 15.97
C PRO A 168 -25.96 25.18 17.19
N GLY A 169 -25.32 26.01 18.02
CA GLY A 169 -25.94 26.66 19.18
C GLY A 169 -26.80 27.86 18.83
#